data_AF-A0A966DGE9-F1
#
_entry.id   AF-A0A966DGE9-F1
#
_cell.length_a   1.000
_cell.length_b   1.000
_cell.length_c   1.000
_cell.angle_alpha   90.00
_cell.angle_beta   90.00
_cell.angle_gamma   90.00
#
_symmetry.space_group_name_H-M   'P 1'
#
loop_
_entity.id
_entity.type
_entity.pdbx_description
1 polymer ?
#
loop_
_entity_poly.entity_id
_entity_poly.type
_entity_poly.pdbx_seq_one_letter_code
_entity_poly.pdbx_strand_id
1 'polypeptide(L)'
;MPISRERALLIVKYLLDHPTFSFPFVLVCKGYASDASMDDDFVEIIPKDDYENLVENTHYDTFELWENVRNLDVETLELMSKGFVEKIIGNAIENELLDNAKKYRNLWKEELWESTDIEEFGQNEYFGGKAEGFEESLEIIQKYLK
;
A
#
# COMPACT_ATOMS: atom_id res chain seq x y z
N MET A 1 -13.99 3.80 3.56
CA MET A 1 -12.50 3.94 3.52
C MET A 1 -12.16 5.14 2.66
N PRO A 2 -11.60 6.22 3.24
CA PRO A 2 -11.32 7.44 2.49
C PRO A 2 -10.23 7.23 1.44
N ILE A 3 -10.43 7.81 0.26
CA ILE A 3 -9.46 7.79 -0.84
C ILE A 3 -9.33 9.19 -1.47
N SER A 4 -8.22 9.44 -2.16
CA SER A 4 -8.04 10.70 -2.88
C SER A 4 -8.88 10.72 -4.17
N ARG A 5 -9.20 11.92 -4.66
CA ARG A 5 -9.91 12.14 -5.93
C ARG A 5 -9.18 11.49 -7.11
N GLU A 6 -7.85 11.59 -7.16
CA GLU A 6 -7.06 10.99 -8.24
C GLU A 6 -7.23 9.47 -8.26
N ARG A 7 -7.21 8.84 -7.08
CA ARG A 7 -7.47 7.40 -6.94
C ARG A 7 -8.89 7.05 -7.32
N ALA A 8 -9.88 7.84 -6.89
CA ALA A 8 -11.28 7.65 -7.25
C ALA A 8 -11.46 7.69 -8.78
N LEU A 9 -10.93 8.71 -9.46
CA LEU A 9 -11.00 8.85 -10.92
C LEU A 9 -10.31 7.69 -11.66
N LEU A 10 -9.17 7.22 -11.17
CA LEU A 10 -8.49 6.05 -11.74
C LEU A 10 -9.34 4.78 -11.62
N ILE A 11 -9.96 4.56 -10.45
CA ILE A 11 -10.87 3.43 -10.23
C ILE A 11 -12.07 3.54 -11.17
N VAL A 12 -12.76 4.68 -11.18
CA VAL A 12 -13.95 4.89 -12.04
C VAL A 12 -13.61 4.63 -13.51
N LYS A 13 -12.48 5.16 -13.98
CA LYS A 13 -12.02 4.95 -15.36
C LYS A 13 -11.76 3.48 -15.65
N TYR A 14 -11.11 2.76 -14.74
CA TYR A 14 -10.88 1.33 -14.88
C TYR A 14 -12.20 0.54 -14.96
N LEU A 15 -13.16 0.84 -14.08
CA LEU A 15 -14.47 0.17 -14.08
C LEU A 15 -15.28 0.46 -15.36
N LEU A 16 -15.14 1.67 -15.91
CA LEU A 16 -15.76 2.04 -17.18
C LEU A 16 -15.16 1.24 -18.36
N ASP A 17 -13.84 1.05 -18.36
CA ASP A 17 -13.12 0.33 -19.41
C ASP A 17 -13.26 -1.21 -19.26
N HIS A 18 -13.59 -1.70 -18.06
CA HIS A 18 -13.73 -3.12 -17.71
C HIS A 18 -15.11 -3.42 -17.08
N PRO A 19 -16.22 -3.31 -17.82
CA PRO A 19 -17.58 -3.42 -17.28
C PRO A 19 -17.94 -4.81 -16.73
N THR A 20 -17.14 -5.84 -17.04
CA THR A 20 -17.33 -7.21 -16.54
C THR A 20 -16.59 -7.48 -15.23
N PHE A 21 -15.72 -6.58 -14.80
CA PHE A 21 -14.91 -6.75 -13.59
C PHE A 21 -15.76 -6.52 -12.34
N SER A 22 -15.82 -7.49 -11.43
CA SER A 22 -16.52 -7.31 -10.16
C SER A 22 -15.67 -6.56 -9.13
N PHE A 23 -15.83 -5.25 -9.01
CA PHE A 23 -15.08 -4.51 -8.00
C PHE A 23 -15.60 -4.82 -6.57
N PRO A 24 -14.73 -5.20 -5.61
CA PRO A 24 -15.16 -5.64 -4.28
C PRO A 24 -15.65 -4.51 -3.36
N PHE A 25 -15.71 -3.27 -3.87
CA PHE A 25 -16.14 -2.09 -3.14
C PHE A 25 -17.19 -1.31 -3.95
N VAL A 26 -18.07 -0.60 -3.25
CA VAL A 26 -18.84 0.51 -3.80
C VAL A 26 -18.03 1.79 -3.63
N LEU A 27 -17.86 2.55 -4.70
CA LEU A 27 -17.30 3.89 -4.63
C LEU A 27 -18.42 4.89 -4.33
N VAL A 28 -18.24 5.71 -3.31
CA VAL A 28 -19.21 6.74 -2.92
C VAL A 28 -18.56 8.12 -2.81
N CYS A 29 -19.33 9.18 -3.04
CA CYS A 29 -18.89 10.57 -2.90
C CYS A 29 -19.87 11.37 -2.04
N LYS A 30 -19.35 12.21 -1.15
CA LYS A 30 -20.12 13.21 -0.41
C LYS A 30 -20.22 14.49 -1.23
N GLY A 31 -21.38 15.17 -1.18
CA GLY A 31 -21.62 16.37 -1.99
C GLY A 31 -21.93 16.08 -3.47
N TYR A 32 -22.36 14.85 -3.79
CA TYR A 32 -22.73 14.44 -5.14
C TYR A 32 -24.05 15.08 -5.64
N ALA A 33 -24.93 15.51 -4.73
CA ALA A 33 -26.23 16.09 -5.08
C ALA A 33 -26.09 17.53 -5.62
N SER A 34 -26.69 17.78 -6.80
CA SER A 34 -26.74 19.09 -7.47
C SER A 34 -27.66 20.11 -6.80
N ASP A 35 -28.41 19.68 -5.79
CA ASP A 35 -29.52 20.46 -5.25
C ASP A 35 -29.17 20.85 -3.81
N ALA A 36 -29.27 22.14 -3.53
CA ALA A 36 -28.90 22.80 -2.29
C ALA A 36 -29.79 22.43 -1.07
N SER A 37 -30.09 21.15 -0.86
CA SER A 37 -30.38 20.60 0.45
C SER A 37 -29.10 19.94 0.96
N MET A 38 -28.73 20.29 2.18
CA MET A 38 -27.58 19.78 2.93
C MET A 38 -27.75 18.28 3.22
N ASP A 39 -27.71 17.43 2.19
CA ASP A 39 -27.60 15.99 2.40
C ASP A 39 -26.13 15.69 2.60
N ASP A 40 -25.74 15.58 3.87
CA ASP A 40 -24.44 15.12 4.34
C ASP A 40 -24.13 13.65 3.97
N ASP A 41 -25.02 13.03 3.18
CA ASP A 41 -25.02 11.62 2.85
C ASP A 41 -24.15 11.31 1.63
N PHE A 42 -23.55 10.13 1.68
CA PHE A 42 -22.75 9.58 0.59
C PHE A 42 -23.66 8.98 -0.48
N VAL A 43 -23.35 9.28 -1.74
CA VAL A 43 -24.04 8.71 -2.90
C VAL A 43 -23.10 7.78 -3.66
N GLU A 44 -23.63 6.64 -4.11
CA GLU A 44 -22.90 5.69 -4.97
C GLU A 44 -22.58 6.32 -6.33
N ILE A 45 -21.32 6.15 -6.75
CA ILE A 45 -20.85 6.57 -8.07
C ILE A 45 -21.08 5.43 -9.06
N ILE A 46 -21.83 5.72 -10.12
CA ILE A 46 -22.06 4.90 -11.29
C ILE A 46 -21.06 5.31 -12.37
N PRO A 47 -20.04 4.49 -12.69
CA PRO A 47 -18.95 4.90 -13.56
C PRO A 47 -19.37 5.44 -14.93
N LYS A 48 -20.43 4.88 -15.51
CA LYS A 48 -20.93 5.27 -16.84
C LYS A 48 -21.62 6.63 -16.84
N ASP A 49 -22.31 6.97 -15.75
CA ASP A 49 -23.16 8.15 -15.68
C ASP A 49 -22.39 9.35 -15.08
N ASP A 50 -21.37 9.05 -14.27
CA ASP A 50 -20.76 10.06 -13.39
C ASP A 50 -19.35 10.47 -13.81
N TYR A 51 -18.65 9.68 -14.64
CA TYR A 51 -17.23 9.90 -14.93
C TYR A 51 -16.92 11.27 -15.53
N GLU A 52 -17.68 11.72 -16.54
CA GLU A 52 -17.48 13.03 -17.19
C GLU A 52 -17.65 14.18 -16.19
N ASN A 53 -18.73 14.14 -15.40
CA ASN A 53 -19.01 15.13 -14.35
C ASN A 53 -17.91 15.16 -13.28
N LEU A 54 -17.40 13.99 -12.87
CA LEU A 54 -16.32 13.89 -11.89
C LEU A 54 -15.00 14.42 -12.43
N VAL A 55 -14.72 14.28 -13.73
CA VAL A 55 -13.52 14.85 -14.35
C VAL A 55 -13.62 16.38 -14.43
N GLU A 56 -14.77 16.89 -14.86
CA GLU A 56 -14.98 18.32 -15.12
C GLU A 56 -15.20 19.14 -13.84
N ASN A 57 -15.90 18.59 -12.85
CA ASN A 57 -16.29 19.31 -11.65
C ASN A 57 -15.34 19.03 -10.49
N THR A 58 -14.54 20.03 -10.10
CA THR A 58 -13.59 19.94 -8.97
C THR A 58 -14.26 20.01 -7.60
N HIS A 59 -15.56 20.30 -7.52
CA HIS A 59 -16.30 20.41 -6.26
C HIS A 59 -16.43 19.08 -5.52
N TYR A 60 -16.40 17.96 -6.25
CA TYR A 60 -16.41 16.62 -5.66
C TYR A 60 -15.02 16.27 -5.13
N ASP A 61 -14.82 16.32 -3.82
CA ASP A 61 -13.51 16.13 -3.19
C ASP A 61 -13.48 15.04 -2.10
N THR A 62 -14.65 14.51 -1.72
CA THR A 62 -14.80 13.61 -0.59
C THR A 62 -15.24 12.22 -1.06
N PHE A 63 -14.30 11.30 -1.21
CA PHE A 63 -14.53 9.96 -1.75
C PHE A 63 -14.25 8.87 -0.73
N GLU A 64 -15.09 7.83 -0.73
CA GLU A 64 -14.87 6.63 0.05
C GLU A 64 -15.14 5.34 -0.73
N LEU A 65 -14.45 4.27 -0.33
CA LEU A 65 -14.74 2.89 -0.71
C LEU A 65 -15.48 2.19 0.43
N TRP A 66 -16.65 1.64 0.14
CA TRP A 66 -17.47 0.85 1.07
C TRP A 66 -17.46 -0.61 0.62
N GLU A 67 -17.32 -1.57 1.53
CA GLU A 67 -17.18 -2.99 1.18
C GLU A 67 -18.46 -3.54 0.52
N ASN A 68 -18.32 -4.23 -0.62
CA ASN A 68 -19.40 -4.93 -1.31
C ASN A 68 -19.05 -6.41 -1.53
N VAL A 69 -18.98 -7.15 -0.43
CA VAL A 69 -18.55 -8.57 -0.42
C VAL A 69 -19.60 -9.52 -1.01
N ARG A 70 -20.78 -9.02 -1.42
CA ARG A 70 -21.92 -9.88 -1.78
C ARG A 70 -21.84 -10.46 -3.19
N ASN A 71 -21.05 -9.87 -4.09
CA ASN A 71 -21.01 -10.25 -5.51
C ASN A 71 -19.57 -10.45 -6.04
N LEU A 72 -18.68 -11.08 -5.28
CA LEU A 72 -17.31 -11.33 -5.73
C LEU A 72 -17.27 -12.42 -6.81
N ASP A 73 -16.68 -12.10 -7.97
CA ASP A 73 -16.36 -13.10 -8.99
C ASP A 73 -14.99 -13.77 -8.69
N VAL A 74 -14.63 -14.76 -9.51
CA VAL A 74 -13.38 -15.51 -9.33
C VAL A 74 -12.16 -14.61 -9.54
N GLU A 75 -12.17 -13.74 -10.55
CA GLU A 75 -11.05 -12.85 -10.88
C GLU A 75 -10.75 -11.87 -9.72
N THR A 76 -11.79 -11.33 -9.10
CA THR A 76 -11.67 -10.44 -7.94
C THR A 76 -11.23 -11.19 -6.69
N LEU A 77 -11.72 -12.40 -6.45
CA LEU A 77 -11.22 -13.24 -5.37
C LEU A 77 -9.72 -13.54 -5.53
N GLU A 78 -9.28 -13.83 -6.76
CA GLU A 78 -7.87 -14.04 -7.07
C GLU A 78 -7.03 -12.79 -6.77
N LEU A 79 -7.44 -11.61 -7.24
CA LEU A 79 -6.74 -10.35 -6.98
C LEU A 79 -6.68 -10.00 -5.49
N MET A 80 -7.79 -10.15 -4.76
CA MET A 80 -7.82 -9.95 -3.31
C MET A 80 -6.88 -10.93 -2.58
N SER A 81 -6.89 -12.19 -3.00
CA SER A 81 -6.00 -13.21 -2.43
C SER A 81 -4.53 -12.90 -2.70
N LYS A 82 -4.20 -12.38 -3.89
CA LYS A 82 -2.85 -11.96 -4.26
C LYS A 82 -2.35 -10.85 -3.35
N GLY A 83 -3.14 -9.80 -3.14
CA GLY A 83 -2.78 -8.72 -2.22
C GLY A 83 -2.60 -9.20 -0.77
N PHE A 84 -3.39 -10.19 -0.33
CA PHE A 84 -3.23 -10.81 0.99
C PHE A 84 -1.93 -11.64 1.10
N VAL A 85 -1.61 -12.43 0.07
CA VAL A 85 -0.36 -13.21 0.00
C VAL A 85 0.84 -12.27 -0.04
N GLU A 86 0.81 -11.21 -0.86
CA GLU A 86 1.85 -10.18 -0.91
C GLU A 86 2.07 -9.53 0.45
N LYS A 87 0.99 -9.23 1.19
CA LYS A 87 1.08 -8.70 2.55
C LYS A 87 1.72 -9.69 3.54
N ILE A 88 1.36 -10.97 3.48
CA ILE A 88 1.97 -12.01 4.33
C ILE A 88 3.46 -12.14 4.02
N ILE A 89 3.82 -12.24 2.73
CA ILE A 89 5.21 -12.37 2.30
C ILE A 89 6.00 -11.12 2.69
N GLY A 90 5.47 -9.91 2.45
CA GLY A 90 6.09 -8.65 2.82
C GLY A 90 6.37 -8.57 4.33
N ASN A 91 5.41 -8.94 5.17
CA ASN A 91 5.61 -9.00 6.62
C ASN A 91 6.64 -10.04 7.04
N ALA A 92 6.66 -11.22 6.39
CA ALA A 92 7.65 -12.25 6.68
C ALA A 92 9.08 -11.76 6.35
N ILE A 93 9.26 -11.11 5.20
CA ILE A 93 10.53 -10.51 4.79
C ILE A 93 10.92 -9.38 5.76
N GLU A 94 10.00 -8.48 6.14
CA GLU A 94 10.27 -7.38 7.09
C GLU A 94 10.81 -7.93 8.42
N ASN A 95 10.20 -9.00 8.95
CA ASN A 95 10.65 -9.66 10.17
C ASN A 95 12.03 -10.32 10.00
N GLU A 96 12.27 -11.01 8.89
CA GLU A 96 13.56 -11.67 8.64
C GLU A 96 14.70 -10.65 8.50
N LEU A 97 14.47 -9.53 7.80
CA LEU A 97 15.44 -8.44 7.70
C LEU A 97 15.73 -7.84 9.08
N LEU A 98 14.69 -7.58 9.87
CA LEU A 98 14.83 -7.02 11.21
C LEU A 98 15.61 -7.94 12.15
N ASP A 99 15.31 -9.24 12.13
CA ASP A 99 16.00 -10.23 12.95
C ASP A 99 17.47 -10.37 12.56
N ASN A 100 17.77 -10.36 11.26
CA ASN A 100 19.16 -10.41 10.78
C ASN A 100 19.92 -9.10 11.08
N ALA A 101 19.31 -7.94 10.87
CA ALA A 101 19.91 -6.64 11.24
C ALA A 101 20.33 -6.63 12.72
N LYS A 102 19.40 -6.97 13.63
CA LYS A 102 19.68 -7.09 15.07
C LYS A 102 20.77 -8.11 15.37
N LYS A 103 20.68 -9.29 14.76
CA LYS A 103 21.67 -10.36 14.96
C LYS A 103 23.07 -9.90 14.62
N TYR A 104 23.27 -9.32 13.43
CA TYR A 104 24.59 -8.88 12.99
C TYR A 104 25.07 -7.63 13.73
N ARG A 105 24.17 -6.70 14.05
CA ARG A 105 24.51 -5.52 14.87
C ARG A 105 24.97 -5.90 16.28
N ASN A 106 24.37 -6.94 16.87
CA ASN A 106 24.80 -7.49 18.17
C ASN A 106 26.15 -8.23 18.11
N LEU A 107 26.55 -8.72 16.93
CA LEU A 107 27.86 -9.37 16.72
C LEU A 107 28.96 -8.35 16.45
N TRP A 108 28.60 -7.19 15.89
CA TRP A 108 29.52 -6.09 15.66
C TRP A 108 29.92 -5.42 16.98
N LYS A 109 31.20 -5.10 17.09
CA LYS A 109 31.83 -4.52 18.28
C LYS A 109 32.56 -3.25 17.91
N GLU A 110 32.15 -2.14 18.51
CA GLU A 110 32.70 -0.81 18.21
C GLU A 110 34.20 -0.74 18.52
N GLU A 111 34.63 -1.41 19.59
CA GLU A 111 36.03 -1.45 20.02
C GLU A 111 36.98 -2.15 19.03
N LEU A 112 36.46 -2.98 18.12
CA LEU A 112 37.26 -3.72 17.14
C LEU A 112 37.42 -2.96 15.81
N TRP A 113 36.80 -1.79 15.66
CA TRP A 113 36.94 -0.96 14.45
C TRP A 113 38.38 -0.48 14.26
N GLU A 114 39.09 -0.15 15.33
CA GLU A 114 40.50 0.26 15.25
C GLU A 114 41.47 -0.91 15.52
N SER A 115 41.00 -2.17 15.45
CA SER A 115 41.86 -3.33 15.71
C SER A 115 43.00 -3.39 14.69
N THR A 116 44.20 -3.63 15.21
CA THR A 116 45.40 -3.86 14.38
C THR A 116 45.56 -5.33 14.02
N ASP A 117 44.77 -6.23 14.61
CA ASP A 117 44.63 -7.61 14.18
C ASP A 117 43.69 -7.67 12.97
N ILE A 118 44.25 -8.09 11.84
CA ILE A 118 43.56 -8.06 10.55
C ILE A 118 42.39 -9.06 10.48
N GLU A 119 42.47 -10.19 11.19
CA GLU A 119 41.41 -11.18 11.19
C GLU A 119 40.23 -10.70 12.05
N GLU A 120 40.51 -10.16 13.24
CA GLU A 120 39.48 -9.59 14.11
C GLU A 120 38.80 -8.38 13.47
N PHE A 121 39.58 -7.46 12.91
CA PHE A 121 39.07 -6.31 12.17
C PHE A 121 38.18 -6.77 11.00
N GLY A 122 38.69 -7.67 10.15
CA GLY A 122 37.96 -8.14 8.98
C GLY A 122 36.64 -8.85 9.32
N GLN A 123 36.64 -9.67 10.38
CA GLN A 123 35.40 -10.32 10.83
C GLN A 123 34.41 -9.31 11.42
N ASN A 124 34.88 -8.31 12.15
CA ASN A 124 34.04 -7.25 12.68
C ASN A 124 33.40 -6.43 11.56
N GLU A 125 34.18 -5.97 10.58
CA GLU A 125 33.67 -5.25 9.40
C GLU A 125 32.63 -6.06 8.62
N TYR A 126 32.83 -7.37 8.49
CA TYR A 126 31.84 -8.25 7.88
C TYR A 126 30.49 -8.22 8.63
N PHE A 127 30.50 -8.27 9.97
CA PHE A 127 29.26 -8.17 10.74
C PHE A 127 28.62 -6.78 10.63
N GLY A 128 29.42 -5.72 10.67
CA GLY A 128 28.95 -4.34 10.48
C GLY A 128 28.26 -4.16 9.13
N GLY A 129 28.94 -4.51 8.04
CA GLY A 129 28.39 -4.39 6.69
C GLY A 129 27.17 -5.29 6.45
N LYS A 130 27.09 -6.46 7.10
CA LYS A 130 25.87 -7.28 7.07
C LYS A 130 24.71 -6.58 7.78
N ALA A 131 24.93 -6.04 8.98
CA ALA A 131 23.90 -5.32 9.72
C ALA A 131 23.36 -4.14 8.90
N GLU A 132 24.26 -3.31 8.36
CA GLU A 132 23.91 -2.16 7.52
C GLU A 132 23.10 -2.57 6.30
N GLY A 133 23.54 -3.61 5.57
CA GLY A 133 22.80 -4.08 4.41
C GLY A 133 21.36 -4.55 4.73
N PHE A 134 21.14 -5.16 5.89
CA PHE A 134 19.79 -5.53 6.33
C PHE A 134 18.97 -4.31 6.78
N GLU A 135 19.60 -3.35 7.47
CA GLU A 135 18.97 -2.09 7.90
C GLU A 135 18.52 -1.26 6.69
N GLU A 136 19.39 -1.06 5.70
CA GLU A 136 19.06 -0.36 4.45
C GLU A 136 17.95 -1.08 3.66
N SER A 137 18.00 -2.41 3.59
CA SER A 137 16.96 -3.20 2.94
C SER A 137 15.61 -3.02 3.64
N LEU A 138 15.61 -2.96 4.97
CA LEU A 138 14.40 -2.72 5.76
C LEU A 138 13.82 -1.34 5.47
N GLU A 139 14.66 -0.30 5.41
CA GLU A 139 14.23 1.06 5.05
C GLU A 139 13.59 1.12 3.66
N ILE A 140 14.17 0.43 2.67
CA ILE A 140 13.61 0.37 1.31
C ILE A 140 12.24 -0.29 1.32
N ILE A 141 12.09 -1.43 2.00
CA ILE A 141 10.79 -2.12 2.10
C ILE A 141 9.76 -1.24 2.78
N GLN A 142 10.11 -0.60 3.90
CA GLN A 142 9.19 0.28 4.62
C GLN A 142 8.79 1.52 3.80
N LYS A 143 9.66 2.01 2.91
CA LYS A 143 9.38 3.18 2.07
C LYS A 143 8.48 2.88 0.87
N TYR A 144 8.57 1.68 0.29
CA TYR A 144 7.93 1.37 -0.99
C TYR A 144 6.86 0.27 -0.94
N LEU A 145 6.82 -0.54 0.11
CA LEU A 145 5.86 -1.64 0.28
C LEU A 145 4.85 -1.40 1.43
N LYS A 146 4.92 -0.25 2.10
CA LYS A 146 4.04 0.16 3.20
C LYS A 146 3.40 1.50 2.87
#